data_AF-A0A5N5JC98-F1
#
_entry.id   AF-A0A5N5JC98-F1
#
_cell.length_a   1.000
_cell.length_b   1.000
_cell.length_c   1.000
_cell.angle_alpha   90.00
_cell.angle_beta   90.00
_cell.angle_gamma   90.00
#
_symmetry.space_group_name_H-M   'P 1'
#
loop_
_entity.id
_entity.type
_entity.pdbx_description
1 polymer ?
#
loop_
_entity_poly.entity_id
_entity_poly.type
_entity_poly.pdbx_seq_one_letter_code
_entity_poly.pdbx_strand_id
1 'polypeptide(L)'
;MVAEAEAFMEENGVAIIAEKLKVQKFGVAGSTRLGFYGLDFGWGNVEKVEITSIDRTTGFSMMEFGDVSSGGIEIGVVLVRQEMESFADLLPMASKLFNPDCNN
;
A
#
# COMPACT_ATOMS: atom_id res chain seq x y z
N MET A 1 -28.23 -13.18 33.34
CA MET A 1 -27.99 -12.26 32.21
C MET A 1 -26.84 -11.28 32.44
N VAL A 2 -26.93 -10.29 33.34
CA VAL A 2 -25.84 -9.30 33.50
C VAL A 2 -24.54 -9.93 34.01
N ALA A 3 -24.62 -10.76 35.05
CA ALA A 3 -23.46 -11.48 35.59
C ALA A 3 -22.84 -12.49 34.60
N GLU A 4 -23.67 -13.09 33.73
CA GLU A 4 -23.19 -14.02 32.69
C GLU A 4 -22.47 -13.26 31.58
N ALA A 5 -22.96 -12.07 31.23
CA ALA A 5 -22.29 -11.20 30.26
C ALA A 5 -20.96 -10.68 30.80
N GLU A 6 -20.88 -10.36 32.09
CA GLU A 6 -19.64 -9.95 32.76
C GLU A 6 -18.61 -11.09 32.77
N ALA A 7 -19.01 -12.29 33.19
CA ALA A 7 -18.13 -13.46 33.18
C ALA A 7 -17.62 -13.81 31.77
N PHE A 8 -18.50 -13.71 30.76
CA PHE A 8 -18.11 -13.92 29.36
C PHE A 8 -17.07 -12.90 28.88
N MET A 9 -17.24 -11.63 29.25
CA MET A 9 -16.29 -10.55 28.90
C MET A 9 -14.97 -10.67 29.65
N GLU A 10 -14.96 -11.22 30.86
CA GLU A 10 -13.75 -11.44 31.64
C GLU A 10 -12.92 -12.62 31.10
N GLU A 11 -13.58 -13.69 30.67
CA GLU A 11 -12.93 -14.88 30.09
C GLU A 11 -12.47 -14.67 28.64
N ASN A 12 -13.32 -14.02 27.82
CA ASN A 12 -13.10 -13.92 26.37
C ASN A 12 -12.75 -12.51 25.91
N GLY A 13 -12.63 -11.55 26.83
CA GLY A 13 -12.46 -10.13 26.54
C GLY A 13 -11.42 -9.88 25.48
N VAL A 14 -10.18 -10.35 25.69
CA VAL A 14 -9.04 -10.17 24.79
C VAL A 14 -9.29 -10.73 23.38
N ALA A 15 -9.92 -11.91 23.27
CA ALA A 15 -10.25 -12.52 21.99
C ALA A 15 -11.34 -11.72 21.24
N ILE A 16 -12.35 -11.21 21.97
CA ILE A 16 -13.41 -10.37 21.43
C ILE A 16 -12.85 -9.03 20.94
N ILE A 17 -11.94 -8.39 21.70
CA ILE A 17 -11.27 -7.16 21.23
C ILE A 17 -10.35 -7.47 20.05
N ALA A 18 -9.62 -8.58 20.02
CA ALA A 18 -8.76 -8.95 18.90
C ALA A 18 -9.56 -9.27 17.62
N GLU A 19 -10.72 -9.91 17.75
CA GLU A 19 -11.63 -10.17 16.62
C GLU A 19 -12.31 -8.88 16.13
N LYS A 20 -12.70 -7.99 17.07
CA LYS A 20 -13.25 -6.67 16.72
C LYS A 20 -12.19 -5.73 16.13
N LEU A 21 -10.96 -5.83 16.60
CA LEU A 21 -9.79 -5.15 16.06
C LEU A 21 -9.16 -6.04 14.98
N LYS A 22 -9.92 -6.37 13.94
CA LYS A 22 -9.35 -6.86 12.68
C LYS A 22 -8.46 -5.76 12.09
N VAL A 23 -7.21 -5.72 12.55
CA VAL A 23 -6.17 -4.87 11.95
C VAL A 23 -5.95 -5.41 10.56
N GLN A 24 -6.33 -4.62 9.55
CA GLN A 24 -6.03 -4.97 8.18
C GLN A 24 -4.53 -4.78 7.96
N LYS A 25 -3.83 -5.88 7.67
CA LYS A 25 -2.38 -5.91 7.47
C LYS A 25 -2.09 -5.88 5.99
N PHE A 26 -1.14 -5.04 5.60
CA PHE A 26 -0.62 -4.97 4.25
C PHE A 26 0.90 -5.10 4.29
N GLY A 27 1.48 -5.86 3.36
CA GLY A 27 2.91 -5.90 3.14
C GLY A 27 3.36 -4.81 2.17
N VAL A 28 4.62 -4.38 2.31
CA VAL A 28 5.29 -3.53 1.32
C VAL A 28 6.49 -4.29 0.77
N ALA A 29 6.55 -4.46 -0.54
CA ALA A 29 7.68 -5.05 -1.24
C ALA A 29 8.53 -3.96 -1.91
N GLY A 30 9.85 -4.12 -1.92
CA GLY A 30 10.78 -3.17 -2.54
C GLY A 30 11.31 -2.09 -1.59
N SER A 31 12.07 -1.16 -2.15
CA SER A 31 12.63 0.01 -1.47
C SER A 31 13.02 1.07 -2.49
N THR A 32 12.94 2.35 -2.11
CA THR A 32 13.41 3.50 -2.91
C THR A 32 14.93 3.60 -3.01
N ARG A 33 15.67 2.61 -2.48
CA ARG A 33 17.14 2.58 -2.45
C ARG A 33 17.74 1.46 -3.30
N LEU A 34 16.91 0.74 -4.07
CA LEU A 34 17.38 -0.39 -4.87
C LEU A 34 18.12 0.03 -6.14
N GLY A 35 17.91 1.26 -6.65
CA GLY A 35 18.70 1.79 -7.76
C GLY A 35 18.48 1.08 -9.09
N PHE A 36 17.32 0.43 -9.29
CA PHE A 36 17.07 -0.38 -10.47
C PHE A 36 17.12 0.43 -11.77
N TYR A 37 16.61 1.65 -11.75
CA TYR A 37 16.54 2.50 -12.95
C TYR A 37 17.93 3.06 -13.36
N GLY A 38 18.94 2.93 -12.50
CA GLY A 38 20.33 3.24 -12.81
C GLY A 38 21.15 2.05 -13.36
N LEU A 39 20.54 0.87 -13.50
CA LEU A 39 21.23 -0.32 -14.02
C LEU A 39 21.26 -0.29 -15.56
N ASP A 40 22.45 -0.50 -16.13
CA ASP A 40 22.66 -0.68 -17.58
C ASP A 40 23.39 -2.00 -17.84
N PHE A 41 22.76 -2.88 -18.61
CA PHE A 41 23.28 -4.19 -18.99
C PHE A 41 23.95 -4.19 -20.37
N GLY A 42 24.07 -3.04 -21.03
CA GLY A 42 24.62 -2.87 -22.38
C GLY A 42 23.59 -2.48 -23.45
N TRP A 43 22.32 -2.30 -23.06
CA TRP A 43 21.23 -1.87 -23.96
C TRP A 43 20.60 -0.54 -23.52
N GLY A 44 21.24 0.16 -22.57
CA GLY A 44 20.67 1.33 -21.92
C GLY A 44 20.06 0.98 -20.57
N ASN A 45 19.61 2.03 -19.88
CA ASN A 45 19.04 1.93 -18.55
C ASN A 45 17.73 1.14 -18.54
N VAL A 46 17.45 0.50 -17.41
CA VAL A 46 16.15 -0.15 -17.15
C VAL A 46 15.03 0.88 -17.29
N GLU A 47 14.03 0.58 -18.13
CA GLU A 47 12.87 1.46 -18.37
C GLU A 47 11.76 1.26 -17.33
N LYS A 48 11.59 0.05 -16.79
CA LYS A 48 10.53 -0.28 -15.84
C LYS A 48 10.88 -1.50 -14.98
N VAL A 49 10.45 -1.49 -13.72
CA VAL A 49 10.52 -2.65 -12.82
C VAL A 49 9.15 -2.95 -12.22
N GLU A 50 8.79 -4.23 -12.18
CA GLU A 50 7.56 -4.70 -11.52
C GLU A 50 7.88 -5.83 -10.53
N ILE A 51 7.40 -5.71 -9.30
CA ILE A 51 7.49 -6.78 -8.29
C ILE A 51 6.25 -7.65 -8.43
N THR A 52 6.31 -8.65 -9.31
CA THR A 52 5.13 -9.46 -9.66
C THR A 52 4.56 -10.25 -8.49
N SER A 53 5.39 -10.66 -7.52
CA SER A 53 4.98 -11.48 -6.37
C SER A 53 3.96 -10.82 -5.44
N ILE A 54 3.70 -9.52 -5.59
CA ILE A 54 2.67 -8.83 -4.81
C ILE A 54 1.26 -9.31 -5.18
N ASP A 55 1.09 -9.98 -6.33
CA ASP A 55 -0.18 -10.61 -6.76
C ASP A 55 -0.69 -11.67 -5.77
N ARG A 56 0.22 -12.33 -5.05
CA ARG A 56 -0.07 -13.41 -4.09
C ARG A 56 -0.13 -12.96 -2.64
N THR A 57 0.14 -11.69 -2.38
CA THR A 57 0.22 -11.13 -1.03
C THR A 57 -0.77 -9.99 -0.87
N THR A 58 -1.32 -9.81 0.33
CA THR A 58 -2.06 -8.58 0.64
C THR A 58 -1.04 -7.45 0.84
N GLY A 59 -0.73 -6.70 -0.22
CA GLY A 59 0.33 -5.69 -0.18
C GLY A 59 0.52 -4.90 -1.47
N PHE A 60 1.50 -4.01 -1.47
CA PHE A 60 1.87 -3.18 -2.63
C PHE A 60 3.40 -3.11 -2.76
N SER A 61 3.89 -2.73 -3.93
CA SER A 61 5.31 -2.43 -4.14
C SER A 61 5.61 -0.96 -3.93
N MET A 62 6.83 -0.65 -3.52
CA MET A 62 7.36 0.70 -3.39
C MET A 62 8.78 0.76 -3.91
N MET A 63 9.05 1.66 -4.85
CA MET A 63 10.38 1.86 -5.42
C MET A 63 10.62 3.31 -5.81
N GLU A 64 11.86 3.63 -6.20
CA GLU A 64 12.20 4.93 -6.76
C GLU A 64 11.44 5.14 -8.07
N PHE A 65 11.05 6.37 -8.37
CA PHE A 65 10.44 6.69 -9.65
C PHE A 65 11.50 6.69 -10.75
N GLY A 66 11.19 6.10 -11.91
CA GLY A 66 12.16 5.92 -12.99
C GLY A 66 12.75 7.22 -13.55
N ASP A 67 12.04 8.34 -13.45
CA ASP A 67 12.64 9.65 -13.70
C ASP A 67 13.40 10.15 -12.46
N VAL A 68 14.71 9.90 -12.48
CA VAL A 68 15.67 10.31 -11.45
C VAL A 68 15.62 11.82 -11.15
N SER A 69 15.23 12.66 -12.11
CA SER A 69 15.16 14.11 -11.92
C SER A 69 13.97 14.57 -11.07
N SER A 70 12.93 13.74 -10.98
CA SER A 70 11.68 14.06 -10.27
C SER A 70 11.74 13.82 -8.76
N GLY A 71 12.66 12.96 -8.30
CA GLY A 71 12.73 12.51 -6.90
C GLY A 71 11.48 11.78 -6.39
N GLY A 72 10.62 11.31 -7.29
CA GLY A 72 9.35 10.66 -6.96
C GLY A 72 9.48 9.25 -6.40
N ILE A 73 8.35 8.72 -5.92
CA ILE A 73 8.18 7.32 -5.50
C ILE A 73 7.16 6.67 -6.44
N GLU A 74 7.48 5.47 -6.91
CA GLU A 74 6.53 4.62 -7.62
C GLU A 74 5.89 3.62 -6.65
N ILE A 75 4.56 3.51 -6.71
CA ILE A 75 3.77 2.55 -5.93
C ILE A 75 3.03 1.63 -6.90
N GLY A 76 3.32 0.32 -6.83
CA GLY A 76 2.63 -0.68 -7.63
C GLY A 76 1.57 -1.41 -6.81
N VAL A 77 0.36 -1.53 -7.36
CA VAL A 77 -0.76 -2.24 -6.75
C VAL A 77 -1.31 -3.29 -7.70
N VAL A 78 -1.81 -4.40 -7.15
CA VAL A 78 -2.50 -5.44 -7.92
C VAL A 78 -3.89 -5.60 -7.31
N LEU A 79 -4.91 -5.27 -8.10
CA LEU A 79 -6.32 -5.27 -7.72
C LEU A 79 -7.12 -5.95 -8.84
N VAL A 80 -8.32 -6.46 -8.53
CA VAL A 80 -9.21 -6.91 -9.61
C VAL A 80 -9.69 -5.71 -10.42
N ARG A 81 -10.07 -5.92 -11.68
CA ARG A 81 -10.38 -4.85 -12.63
C ARG A 81 -11.33 -3.78 -12.06
N GLN A 82 -12.43 -4.21 -11.44
CA GLN A 82 -13.44 -3.31 -10.87
C GLN A 82 -12.88 -2.43 -9.74
N GLU A 83 -11.99 -2.99 -8.92
CA GLU A 83 -11.32 -2.26 -7.85
C GLU A 83 -10.26 -1.30 -8.40
N MET A 84 -9.53 -1.69 -9.45
CA MET A 84 -8.56 -0.81 -10.12
C MET A 84 -9.26 0.39 -10.79
N GLU A 85 -10.42 0.18 -11.40
CA GLU A 85 -11.26 1.25 -11.96
C GLU A 85 -11.67 2.24 -10.84
N SER A 86 -12.14 1.71 -9.70
CA SER A 86 -12.50 2.53 -8.53
C SER A 86 -11.27 3.26 -7.93
N PHE A 87 -10.12 2.60 -7.91
CA PHE A 87 -8.87 3.18 -7.40
C PHE A 87 -8.40 4.35 -8.27
N ALA A 88 -8.49 4.22 -9.59
CA ALA A 88 -8.12 5.27 -10.54
C ALA A 88 -8.99 6.54 -10.39
N ASP A 89 -10.27 6.37 -10.02
CA ASP A 89 -11.17 7.51 -9.76
C ASP A 89 -10.86 8.21 -8.43
N LEU A 90 -10.46 7.45 -7.40
CA LEU A 90 -10.21 7.97 -6.06
C LEU A 90 -8.82 8.60 -5.88
N LEU A 91 -7.78 8.05 -6.52
CA LEU A 91 -6.40 8.48 -6.32
C LEU A 91 -6.17 9.98 -6.62
N PRO A 92 -6.73 10.57 -7.68
CA PRO A 92 -6.60 12.02 -7.94
C PRO A 92 -7.33 12.89 -6.90
N MET A 93 -8.36 12.36 -6.24
CA MET A 93 -9.03 13.09 -5.15
C MET A 93 -8.16 13.08 -3.90
N ALA A 94 -7.52 11.96 -3.59
CA ALA A 94 -6.63 11.83 -2.46
C ALA A 94 -5.38 12.72 -2.60
N SER A 95 -4.77 12.79 -3.78
CA SER A 95 -3.59 13.65 -3.99
C SER A 95 -3.87 15.14 -3.77
N LYS A 96 -5.11 15.60 -4.04
CA LYS A 96 -5.55 16.97 -3.75
C LYS A 96 -5.70 17.26 -2.26
N LEU A 97 -6.02 16.26 -1.44
CA LEU A 97 -6.17 16.41 0.01
C LEU A 97 -4.81 16.54 0.74
N PHE A 98 -3.74 16.00 0.16
CA PHE A 98 -2.38 16.11 0.70
C PHE A 98 -1.62 17.34 0.19
N ASN A 99 -2.29 18.27 -0.50
CA ASN A 99 -1.70 19.55 -0.90
C ASN A 99 -2.12 20.63 0.12
N PRO A 100 -1.30 20.96 1.14
CA PRO A 100 -1.69 21.91 2.19
C PRO A 100 -1.76 23.36 1.71
N ASP A 101 -1.30 23.69 0.49
CA ASP A 101 -1.37 25.04 -0.06
C ASP A 101 -1.80 25.04 -1.53
N CYS A 102 -3.04 25.43 -1.77
CA CYS A 102 -3.45 26.21 -2.95
C CYS A 102 -4.53 27.22 -2.51
N ASN A 103 -4.14 28.15 -1.63
CA ASN A 103 -4.74 29.47 -1.50
C ASN A 103 -3.74 30.51 -2.01
N ASN A 104 -3.76 30.75 -3.32
CA ASN A 104 -3.75 32.07 -4.00
C ASN A 104 -3.65 31.88 -5.51
#